data_AF-A0A843HAL0-F1
#
_entry.id   AF-A0A843HAL0-F1
#
_cell.length_a   1.000
_cell.length_b   1.000
_cell.length_c   1.000
_cell.angle_alpha   90.00
_cell.angle_beta   90.00
_cell.angle_gamma   90.00
#
_symmetry.space_group_name_H-M   'P 1'
#
loop_
_entity.id
_entity.type
_entity.pdbx_description
1 polymer ?
#
loop_
_entity_poly.entity_id
_entity_poly.type
_entity_poly.pdbx_seq_one_letter_code
_entity_poly.pdbx_strand_id
1 'polypeptide(L)'
;HELGARAKGFVHSSYKEGLDPVEFFFHAMGGREGLVDTAIRTAQSGYMQRRLVNALEDLNVRSDGLVTDNKGQVIQSVFGEEGIDPAKSDFGHVANLDKLIDEMRIKDN
;
A
#
# COMPACT_ATOMS: atom_id res chain seq x y z
N HIS A 1 -28.28 20.83 31.58
CA HIS A 1 -27.01 20.52 30.89
C HIS A 1 -27.36 19.62 29.70
N GLU A 2 -27.37 20.15 28.48
CA GLU A 2 -27.68 19.35 27.29
C GLU A 2 -26.45 18.53 26.89
N LEU A 3 -26.53 17.21 27.09
CA LEU A 3 -25.47 16.23 26.77
C LEU A 3 -25.89 15.27 25.63
N GLY A 4 -26.92 15.63 24.86
CA GLY A 4 -27.50 14.79 23.81
C GLY A 4 -26.58 14.60 22.59
N ALA A 5 -26.89 13.61 21.75
CA ALA A 5 -26.08 13.26 20.58
C ALA A 5 -25.81 14.45 19.64
N ARG A 6 -26.84 15.28 19.39
CA ARG A 6 -26.73 16.52 18.60
C ARG A 6 -25.74 17.53 19.19
N ALA A 7 -25.71 17.66 20.52
CA ALA A 7 -24.78 18.56 21.21
C ALA A 7 -23.32 18.07 21.14
N LYS A 8 -23.09 16.79 20.87
CA LYS A 8 -21.76 16.18 20.67
C LYS A 8 -21.37 16.01 19.20
N GLY A 9 -22.12 16.60 18.28
CA GLY A 9 -21.77 16.62 16.86
C GLY A 9 -22.25 15.43 16.04
N PHE A 10 -23.29 14.72 16.49
CA PHE A 10 -23.96 13.73 15.65
C PHE A 10 -24.79 14.43 14.56
N VAL A 11 -24.46 14.15 13.30
CA VAL A 11 -25.20 14.59 12.11
C VAL A 11 -26.18 13.48 11.72
N HIS A 12 -27.47 13.80 11.72
CA HIS A 12 -28.55 12.87 11.37
C HIS A 12 -29.05 13.10 9.94
N SER A 13 -28.98 14.33 9.44
CA SER A 13 -29.44 14.69 8.11
C SER A 13 -28.52 14.14 7.01
N SER A 14 -29.11 13.70 5.91
CA SER A 14 -28.34 13.28 4.73
C SER A 14 -27.94 14.47 3.86
N TYR A 15 -26.88 14.33 3.05
CA TYR A 15 -26.50 15.37 2.08
C TYR A 15 -27.60 15.71 1.06
N LYS A 16 -28.53 14.77 0.80
CA LYS A 16 -29.65 14.96 -0.12
C LYS A 16 -30.72 15.88 0.46
N GLU A 17 -31.00 15.74 1.75
CA GLU A 17 -32.00 16.54 2.46
C GLU A 17 -31.44 17.90 2.91
N GLY A 18 -30.11 17.99 3.03
CA GLY A 18 -29.40 19.19 3.43
C GLY A 18 -29.06 19.17 4.92
N LEU A 19 -27.96 19.83 5.28
CA LEU A 19 -27.46 19.89 6.65
C LEU A 19 -27.98 21.16 7.33
N ASP A 20 -28.41 21.04 8.60
CA ASP A 20 -28.68 22.23 9.39
C ASP A 20 -27.38 23.00 9.72
N PRO A 21 -27.43 24.29 10.09
CA PRO A 21 -26.21 25.08 10.32
C PRO A 21 -25.25 24.50 11.37
N VAL A 22 -25.77 23.80 12.37
CA VAL A 22 -24.96 23.17 13.43
C VAL A 22 -24.32 21.88 12.90
N GLU A 23 -25.08 21.07 12.17
CA GLU A 23 -24.57 19.87 11.49
C GLU A 23 -23.50 20.19 10.46
N PHE A 24 -23.70 21.25 9.67
CA PHE A 24 -22.70 21.73 8.72
C PHE A 24 -21.40 22.14 9.40
N PHE A 25 -21.50 22.82 10.56
CA PHE A 25 -20.32 23.21 11.34
C PHE A 25 -19.57 21.97 11.90
N PHE A 26 -20.27 20.99 12.46
CA PHE A 26 -19.67 19.73 12.91
C PHE A 26 -19.06 18.93 11.76
N HIS A 27 -19.73 18.89 10.61
CA HIS A 27 -19.23 18.24 9.40
C HIS A 27 -17.92 18.89 8.91
N ALA A 28 -17.86 20.23 8.87
CA ALA A 28 -16.64 20.96 8.50
C ALA A 28 -15.47 20.69 9.47
N MET A 29 -15.75 20.58 10.78
CA MET A 29 -14.74 20.22 11.77
C MET A 29 -14.16 18.81 11.53
N GLY A 30 -15.01 17.81 11.27
CA GLY A 30 -14.57 16.45 10.93
C GLY A 30 -13.85 16.37 9.57
N GLY A 31 -14.32 17.11 8.56
CA GLY A 31 -13.69 17.16 7.24
C GLY A 31 -12.26 17.71 7.27
N ARG A 32 -11.94 18.63 8.18
CA ARG A 32 -10.58 19.14 8.36
C ARG A 32 -9.60 18.05 8.80
N GLU A 33 -10.04 17.10 9.62
CA GLU A 33 -9.18 16.00 10.07
C GLU A 33 -8.65 15.19 8.89
N GLY A 34 -9.52 14.80 7.96
CA GLY A 34 -9.12 14.04 6.77
C GLY A 34 -8.13 14.79 5.87
N LEU A 35 -8.30 16.11 5.70
CA LEU A 35 -7.38 16.95 4.93
C LEU A 35 -6.00 17.05 5.59
N VAL A 36 -5.98 17.29 6.90
CA VAL A 36 -4.74 17.44 7.68
C VAL A 36 -3.99 16.11 7.73
N ASP A 37 -4.70 15.03 8.02
CA ASP A 37 -4.14 13.70 8.13
C ASP A 37 -3.54 13.21 6.80
N THR A 38 -4.25 13.40 5.69
CA THR A 38 -3.72 13.11 4.35
C THR A 38 -2.44 13.90 4.07
N ALA A 39 -2.42 15.20 4.39
CA ALA A 39 -1.25 16.04 4.19
C ALA A 39 -0.04 15.61 5.05
N ILE A 40 -0.26 15.15 6.28
CA ILE A 40 0.80 14.69 7.18
C ILE A 40 1.38 13.34 6.71
N ARG A 41 0.52 12.40 6.30
CA ARG A 41 0.96 11.06 5.89
C ARG A 41 1.95 11.10 4.73
N THR A 42 1.79 12.01 3.78
CA THR A 42 2.69 12.14 2.62
C THR A 42 4.13 12.43 3.03
N ALA A 43 4.35 13.33 3.99
CA ALA A 43 5.70 13.69 4.42
C ALA A 43 6.41 12.51 5.11
N GLN A 44 5.68 11.78 5.95
CA GLN A 44 6.22 10.62 6.67
C GLN A 44 6.51 9.45 5.73
N SER A 45 5.57 9.10 4.84
CA SER A 45 5.76 8.00 3.88
C SER A 45 6.88 8.31 2.90
N GLY A 46 6.95 9.54 2.37
CA GLY A 46 8.01 9.96 1.46
C GLY A 46 9.39 9.95 2.11
N TYR A 47 9.51 10.41 3.36
CA TYR A 47 10.79 10.38 4.07
C TYR A 47 11.25 8.94 4.36
N MET A 48 10.34 8.06 4.80
CA MET A 48 10.64 6.65 5.00
C MET A 48 11.11 5.99 3.69
N GLN A 49 10.39 6.22 2.59
CA GLN A 49 10.76 5.72 1.27
C GLN A 49 12.15 6.20 0.87
N ARG A 50 12.45 7.50 0.98
CA ARG A 50 13.77 8.05 0.61
C ARG A 50 14.90 7.42 1.42
N ARG A 51 14.69 7.19 2.72
CA ARG A 51 15.69 6.53 3.57
C ARG A 51 15.94 5.08 3.15
N LEU A 52 14.88 4.34 2.82
CA LEU A 52 14.99 2.95 2.39
C LEU A 52 15.64 2.83 1.00
N VAL A 53 15.26 3.70 0.05
CA VAL A 53 15.84 3.74 -1.29
C VAL A 53 17.35 3.99 -1.20
N ASN A 54 17.77 5.04 -0.49
CA ASN A 54 19.19 5.35 -0.33
C ASN A 54 19.98 4.26 0.43
N ALA A 55 19.32 3.43 1.23
CA ALA A 55 19.98 2.34 1.97
C ALA A 55 20.11 1.06 1.13
N LEU A 56 19.29 0.89 0.10
CA LEU A 56 19.20 -0.35 -0.69
C LEU A 56 19.65 -0.16 -2.16
N GLU A 57 19.94 1.07 -2.59
CA GLU A 57 20.29 1.39 -4.00
C GLU A 57 21.55 0.68 -4.51
N ASP A 58 22.48 0.35 -3.60
CA ASP A 58 23.73 -0.34 -3.94
C ASP A 58 23.56 -1.85 -4.17
N LEU A 59 22.40 -2.43 -3.82
CA LEU A 59 22.17 -3.87 -3.93
C LEU A 59 21.96 -4.29 -5.39
N ASN A 60 22.64 -5.36 -5.79
CA ASN A 60 22.48 -5.98 -7.11
C ASN A 60 22.35 -7.51 -7.03
N VAL A 61 21.66 -8.08 -8.01
CA VAL A 61 21.57 -9.53 -8.21
C VAL A 61 22.66 -9.95 -9.19
N ARG A 62 23.52 -10.88 -8.77
CA ARG A 62 24.57 -11.46 -9.60
C ARG A 62 24.02 -12.56 -10.50
N SER A 63 24.82 -12.95 -11.50
CA SER A 63 24.47 -14.03 -12.44
C SER A 63 24.27 -15.40 -11.79
N ASP A 64 24.80 -15.61 -10.59
CA ASP A 64 24.65 -16.82 -9.78
C ASP A 64 23.42 -16.76 -8.83
N GLY A 65 22.65 -15.67 -8.86
CA GLY A 65 21.47 -15.48 -8.02
C GLY A 65 21.75 -14.88 -6.64
N LEU A 66 23.03 -14.61 -6.30
CA LEU A 66 23.40 -13.93 -5.06
C LEU A 66 22.99 -12.45 -5.11
N VAL A 67 22.46 -11.95 -4.00
CA VAL A 67 22.25 -10.51 -3.81
C VAL A 67 23.45 -9.95 -3.07
N THR A 68 24.16 -8.99 -3.69
CA THR A 68 25.38 -8.41 -3.12
C THR A 68 25.34 -6.89 -3.09
N ASP A 69 26.03 -6.33 -2.11
CA ASP A 69 26.34 -4.90 -2.03
C ASP A 69 27.47 -4.50 -2.99
N ASN A 70 27.71 -3.20 -3.19
CA ASN A 70 28.78 -2.65 -4.01
C ASN A 70 30.20 -3.07 -3.57
N LYS A 71 30.38 -3.44 -2.28
CA LYS A 71 31.63 -4.00 -1.73
C LYS A 71 31.77 -5.51 -1.94
N GLY A 72 30.81 -6.15 -2.59
CA GLY A 72 30.79 -7.60 -2.81
C GLY A 72 30.42 -8.43 -1.59
N GLN A 73 29.88 -7.82 -0.54
CA GLN A 73 29.31 -8.54 0.60
C GLN A 73 28.00 -9.22 0.19
N VAL A 74 27.85 -10.48 0.54
CA VAL A 74 26.63 -11.25 0.25
C VAL A 74 25.56 -10.92 1.29
N ILE A 75 24.42 -10.41 0.81
CA ILE A 75 23.27 -10.03 1.63
C ILE A 75 22.21 -11.14 1.62
N GLN A 76 21.99 -11.78 0.45
CA GLN A 76 21.13 -12.96 0.33
C GLN A 76 21.80 -13.99 -0.60
N SER A 77 21.69 -15.27 -0.23
CA SER A 77 22.24 -16.38 -1.02
C SER A 77 21.40 -16.73 -2.25
N VAL A 78 20.10 -16.43 -2.22
CA VAL A 78 19.18 -16.59 -3.35
C VAL A 78 18.23 -15.40 -3.33
N PHE A 79 18.14 -14.67 -4.45
CA PHE A 79 17.22 -13.54 -4.57
C PHE A 79 15.77 -13.95 -4.27
N GLY A 80 15.15 -13.32 -3.27
CA GLY A 80 13.75 -13.60 -2.93
C GLY A 80 13.49 -15.06 -2.49
N GLU A 81 14.51 -15.76 -2.00
CA GLU A 81 14.50 -17.18 -1.58
C GLU A 81 14.26 -18.21 -2.70
N GLU A 82 13.57 -17.80 -3.77
CA GLU A 82 13.16 -18.67 -4.88
C GLU A 82 13.81 -18.29 -6.23
N GLY A 83 14.50 -17.13 -6.29
CA GLY A 83 15.16 -16.63 -7.49
C GLY A 83 14.21 -16.00 -8.52
N ILE A 84 12.96 -15.74 -8.13
CA ILE A 84 11.89 -15.30 -9.03
C ILE A 84 11.64 -13.81 -8.85
N ASP A 85 11.60 -13.10 -9.98
CA ASP A 85 11.18 -11.71 -10.03
C ASP A 85 9.68 -11.61 -9.70
N PRO A 86 9.28 -10.90 -8.63
CA PRO A 86 7.87 -10.73 -8.30
C PRO A 86 7.04 -10.15 -9.45
N ALA A 87 7.62 -9.31 -10.32
CA ALA A 87 6.93 -8.76 -11.49
C ALA A 87 6.63 -9.81 -12.57
N LYS A 88 7.32 -10.96 -12.55
CA LYS A 88 7.12 -12.10 -13.46
C LYS A 88 6.41 -13.27 -12.80
N SER A 89 6.19 -13.20 -11.49
CA SER A 89 5.42 -14.19 -10.73
C SER A 89 3.92 -14.07 -10.99
N ASP A 90 3.17 -15.14 -10.71
CA ASP A 90 1.70 -15.09 -10.75
C ASP A 90 1.17 -14.76 -9.35
N PHE A 91 1.03 -13.47 -9.06
CA PHE A 91 0.60 -12.95 -7.75
C PHE A 91 1.42 -13.50 -6.56
N GLY A 92 2.74 -13.59 -6.73
CA GLY A 92 3.64 -14.11 -5.69
C GLY A 92 3.81 -15.62 -5.67
N HIS A 93 3.19 -16.36 -6.60
CA HIS A 93 3.45 -17.78 -6.77
C HIS A 93 4.57 -18.01 -7.78
N VAL A 94 5.46 -18.95 -7.45
CA VAL A 94 6.55 -19.44 -8.31
C VAL A 94 6.04 -19.86 -9.68
N ALA A 95 4.99 -20.67 -9.70
CA ALA A 95 4.33 -21.17 -10.88
C ALA A 95 2.87 -21.49 -10.55
N ASN A 96 1.95 -21.00 -11.36
CA ASN A 96 0.54 -21.36 -11.27
C ASN A 96 0.28 -22.55 -12.19
N LEU A 97 0.35 -23.75 -11.61
CA LEU A 97 0.15 -25.00 -12.33
C LEU A 97 -1.27 -25.14 -12.87
N ASP A 98 -2.27 -24.64 -12.13
CA ASP A 98 -3.68 -24.74 -12.55
C ASP A 98 -3.91 -23.94 -13.83
N LYS A 99 -3.40 -22.71 -13.89
CA LYS A 99 -3.42 -21.89 -15.09
C LYS A 99 -2.69 -22.56 -16.26
N LEU A 100 -1.54 -23.18 -16.00
CA LEU A 100 -0.78 -23.89 -17.03
C LEU A 100 -1.55 -25.10 -17.58
N ILE A 101 -2.19 -25.87 -16.70
CA ILE A 101 -3.02 -27.03 -17.06
C ILE A 101 -4.22 -26.58 -17.90
N ASP A 102 -4.87 -25.48 -17.52
CA ASP A 102 -6.01 -24.93 -18.26
C ASP A 102 -5.58 -24.41 -19.65
N GLU A 103 -4.44 -23.72 -19.75
CA GLU A 103 -3.88 -23.30 -21.04
C GLU A 103 -3.54 -24.48 -21.96
N MET A 104 -3.01 -25.59 -21.40
CA MET A 104 -2.74 -26.81 -22.16
C MET A 104 -4.04 -27.47 -22.67
N ARG A 105 -5.07 -27.57 -21.81
CA ARG A 105 -6.38 -28.12 -22.19
C ARG A 105 -7.08 -27.31 -23.29
N ILE A 106 -6.90 -26.00 -23.33
CA ILE A 106 -7.46 -25.13 -24.37
C ILE A 106 -6.71 -25.32 -25.70
N LYS A 107 -5.40 -25.60 -25.67
CA LYS A 107 -4.59 -25.86 -26.88
C LYS A 107 -4.81 -27.24 -27.51
N ASP A 108 -5.25 -28.21 -26.71
CA ASP A 108 -5.52 -29.59 -27.16
C ASP A 108 -6.91 -29.76 -27.80
N ASN A 109 -7.76 -28.71 -27.80
CA ASN A 109 -9.03 -28.63 -28.54
C ASN A 109 -8.91 -27.72 -29.76
#